data_AF-A0A9D6EES9-F1
#
_entry.id   AF-A0A9D6EES9-F1
#
_cell.length_a   1.000
_cell.length_b   1.000
_cell.length_c   1.000
_cell.angle_alpha   90.00
_cell.angle_beta   90.00
_cell.angle_gamma   90.00
#
_symmetry.space_group_name_H-M   'P 1'
#
loop_
_entity.id
_entity.type
_entity.pdbx_description
1 polymer ?
#
loop_
_entity_poly.entity_id
_entity_poly.type
_entity_poly.pdbx_seq_one_letter_code
_entity_poly.pdbx_strand_id
1 'polypeptide(L)'
;VRKEPGGIKVVVSGTGAAGTAIIKILRAAGVGQILGVDEHGILYPGREAMDFMKAWLAAETNPQGIRGRLSDAVEGADVFIGVSVPGVLTVKDLQRMNRDPIVFAMANPTPEIMPEDADPYVRVMATGRSDYPNQINNVLCFPGLFRGVLDSRARSITEEMKLAAAQAIAATVGKDELHEEYIIPSVFNKKVAPAVAREVARAASRSGVARRRRAPLSRS
;
A
#
# COMPACT_ATOMS: atom_id res chain seq x y z
N VAL A 1 -1.19 -15.84 1.91
CA VAL A 1 -0.38 -16.23 0.73
C VAL A 1 1.06 -16.70 1.03
N ARG A 2 1.63 -16.46 2.22
CA ARG A 2 3.00 -16.91 2.60
C ARG A 2 4.10 -16.51 1.61
N LYS A 3 3.99 -15.31 1.03
CA LYS A 3 5.00 -14.71 0.15
C LYS A 3 5.79 -13.67 0.94
N GLU A 4 7.11 -13.66 0.77
CA GLU A 4 8.00 -12.69 1.40
C GLU A 4 8.09 -11.40 0.55
N PRO A 5 8.05 -10.19 1.15
CA PRO A 5 8.07 -8.93 0.40
C PRO A 5 9.21 -8.80 -0.61
N GLY A 6 10.43 -9.22 -0.25
CA GLY A 6 11.60 -9.13 -1.14
C GLY A 6 11.54 -10.04 -2.36
N GLY A 7 10.64 -11.03 -2.38
CA GLY A 7 10.50 -12.00 -3.45
C GLY A 7 9.29 -11.82 -4.35
N ILE A 8 8.48 -10.76 -4.15
CA ILE A 8 7.25 -10.53 -4.91
C ILE A 8 7.40 -9.43 -5.96
N LYS A 9 6.61 -9.57 -7.03
CA LYS A 9 6.38 -8.53 -8.04
C LYS A 9 5.05 -7.83 -7.77
N VAL A 10 5.10 -6.50 -7.62
CA VAL A 10 3.93 -5.65 -7.39
C VAL A 10 3.74 -4.71 -8.57
N VAL A 11 2.51 -4.63 -9.09
CA VAL A 11 2.12 -3.65 -10.11
C VAL A 11 1.23 -2.59 -9.48
N VAL A 12 1.58 -1.32 -9.66
CA VAL A 12 0.78 -0.18 -9.22
C VAL A 12 0.24 0.55 -10.44
N SER A 13 -1.07 0.47 -10.66
CA SER A 13 -1.78 1.19 -11.72
C SER A 13 -2.25 2.55 -11.22
N GLY A 14 -1.76 3.62 -11.85
CA GLY A 14 -1.93 4.99 -11.43
C GLY A 14 -0.71 5.49 -10.66
N THR A 15 0.06 6.39 -11.25
CA THR A 15 1.31 6.93 -10.68
C THR A 15 1.18 8.40 -10.27
N GLY A 16 -0.05 8.85 -9.97
CA GLY A 16 -0.31 10.14 -9.34
C GLY A 16 0.14 10.16 -7.88
N ALA A 17 -0.41 11.08 -7.08
CA ALA A 17 -0.01 11.26 -5.69
C ALA A 17 -0.16 9.98 -4.84
N ALA A 18 -1.30 9.29 -4.94
CA ALA A 18 -1.58 8.06 -4.19
C ALA A 18 -0.61 6.94 -4.58
N GLY A 19 -0.50 6.63 -5.88
CA GLY A 19 0.39 5.58 -6.36
C GLY A 19 1.86 5.85 -6.05
N THR A 20 2.31 7.10 -6.20
CA THR A 20 3.66 7.50 -5.80
C THR A 20 3.93 7.23 -4.32
N ALA A 21 2.98 7.59 -3.44
CA ALA A 21 3.12 7.35 -2.00
C ALA A 21 3.10 5.86 -1.65
N ILE A 22 2.24 5.07 -2.30
CA ILE A 22 2.18 3.62 -2.15
C ILE A 22 3.52 3.00 -2.55
N ILE A 23 4.04 3.34 -3.74
CA ILE A 23 5.33 2.84 -4.23
C ILE A 23 6.46 3.15 -3.23
N LYS A 24 6.52 4.38 -2.71
CA LYS A 24 7.55 4.76 -1.73
C LYS A 24 7.48 3.91 -0.46
N ILE A 25 6.28 3.70 0.08
CA ILE A 25 6.07 2.87 1.27
C ILE A 25 6.42 1.40 0.99
N LEU A 26 6.03 0.85 -0.17
CA LEU A 26 6.37 -0.52 -0.57
C LEU A 26 7.87 -0.73 -0.71
N ARG A 27 8.60 0.24 -1.30
CA ARG A 27 10.07 0.21 -1.35
C ARG A 27 10.68 0.26 0.05
N ALA A 28 10.18 1.14 0.91
CA ALA A 28 10.65 1.23 2.29
C ALA A 28 10.34 -0.06 3.08
N ALA A 29 9.30 -0.80 2.70
CA ALA A 29 8.96 -2.12 3.25
C ALA A 29 9.80 -3.28 2.67
N GLY A 30 10.68 -3.02 1.69
CA GLY A 30 11.55 -4.04 1.11
C GLY A 30 10.90 -4.91 0.04
N VAL A 31 9.89 -4.41 -0.66
CA VAL A 31 9.30 -5.12 -1.81
C VAL A 31 10.33 -5.30 -2.93
N GLY A 32 10.39 -6.50 -3.50
CA GLY A 32 11.38 -6.91 -4.50
C GLY A 32 11.30 -6.13 -5.82
N GLN A 33 10.25 -6.38 -6.62
CA GLN A 33 10.02 -5.66 -7.87
C GLN A 33 8.72 -4.87 -7.79
N ILE A 34 8.77 -3.61 -8.23
CA ILE A 34 7.60 -2.74 -8.32
C ILE A 34 7.56 -2.17 -9.73
N LEU A 35 6.40 -2.22 -10.41
CA LEU A 35 6.19 -1.54 -11.68
C LEU A 35 5.08 -0.52 -11.53
N GLY A 36 5.40 0.75 -11.76
CA GLY A 36 4.40 1.81 -11.90
C GLY A 36 3.88 1.86 -13.33
N VAL A 37 2.55 1.94 -13.50
CA VAL A 37 1.89 2.00 -14.80
C VAL A 37 0.97 3.21 -14.83
N ASP A 38 1.05 4.00 -15.89
CA ASP A 38 0.15 5.13 -16.15
C ASP A 38 -0.62 4.93 -17.48
N GLU A 39 -1.37 5.93 -17.91
CA GLU A 39 -2.18 5.93 -19.15
C GLU A 39 -1.36 5.61 -20.42
N HIS A 40 -0.06 5.88 -20.40
CA HIS A 40 0.84 5.62 -21.52
C HIS A 40 1.49 4.22 -21.42
N GLY A 41 1.27 3.44 -20.35
CA GLY A 41 1.95 2.15 -20.07
C GLY A 41 2.95 2.16 -18.91
N ILE A 42 3.89 1.20 -18.90
CA ILE A 42 4.88 1.03 -17.82
C ILE A 42 5.84 2.23 -17.78
N LEU A 43 6.13 2.74 -16.59
CA LEU A 43 7.16 3.75 -16.37
C LEU A 43 8.56 3.12 -16.55
N TYR A 44 9.39 3.72 -17.41
CA TYR A 44 10.78 3.32 -17.61
C TYR A 44 11.67 4.54 -17.85
N PRO A 45 12.96 4.50 -17.48
CA PRO A 45 13.88 5.63 -17.67
C PRO A 45 13.95 6.08 -19.13
N GLY A 46 13.85 7.39 -19.38
CA GLY A 46 13.92 7.97 -20.72
C GLY A 46 12.63 7.88 -21.55
N ARG A 47 11.52 7.41 -20.96
CA ARG A 47 10.19 7.48 -21.58
C ARG A 47 9.72 8.94 -21.73
N GLU A 48 9.07 9.25 -22.84
CA GLU A 48 8.46 10.56 -23.07
C GLU A 48 7.27 10.82 -22.12
N ALA A 49 6.84 12.09 -22.01
CA ALA A 49 5.69 12.51 -21.20
C ALA A 49 5.77 12.14 -19.70
N MET A 50 6.98 12.17 -19.12
CA MET A 50 7.18 12.02 -17.67
C MET A 50 7.51 13.35 -17.01
N ASP A 51 6.79 13.67 -15.94
CA ASP A 51 7.24 14.69 -14.98
C ASP A 51 8.42 14.17 -14.13
N PHE A 52 8.99 15.04 -13.31
CA PHE A 52 10.13 14.71 -12.47
C PHE A 52 9.85 13.56 -11.49
N MET A 53 8.61 13.42 -11.00
CA MET A 53 8.22 12.36 -10.08
C MET A 53 8.11 11.02 -10.80
N LYS A 54 7.47 10.98 -11.98
CA LYS A 54 7.40 9.78 -12.83
C LYS A 54 8.80 9.33 -13.26
N ALA A 55 9.68 10.27 -13.63
CA ALA A 55 11.06 9.97 -13.98
C ALA A 55 11.85 9.36 -12.81
N TRP A 56 11.69 9.92 -11.61
CA TRP A 56 12.28 9.34 -10.39
C TRP A 56 11.72 7.94 -10.11
N LEU A 57 10.40 7.76 -10.17
CA LEU A 57 9.77 6.45 -9.98
C LEU A 57 10.31 5.42 -10.97
N ALA A 58 10.42 5.78 -12.25
CA ALA A 58 10.93 4.90 -13.29
C ALA A 58 12.36 4.41 -12.99
N ALA A 59 13.25 5.33 -12.61
CA ALA A 59 14.63 5.01 -12.26
C ALA A 59 14.72 4.09 -11.03
N GLU A 60 13.88 4.34 -10.03
CA GLU A 60 13.92 3.65 -8.74
C GLU A 60 13.22 2.29 -8.73
N THR A 61 12.21 2.10 -9.57
CA THR A 61 11.35 0.90 -9.56
C THR A 61 11.60 -0.02 -10.74
N ASN A 62 12.02 0.53 -11.88
CA ASN A 62 12.22 -0.20 -13.12
C ASN A 62 13.56 0.15 -13.79
N PRO A 63 14.71 -0.04 -13.11
CA PRO A 63 16.03 0.24 -13.69
C PRO A 63 16.36 -0.66 -14.89
N GLN A 64 15.67 -1.81 -14.99
CA GLN A 64 15.78 -2.75 -16.12
C GLN A 64 15.13 -2.23 -17.39
N GLY A 65 14.33 -1.16 -17.29
CA GLY A 65 13.67 -0.54 -18.43
C GLY A 65 12.60 -1.43 -19.07
N ILE A 66 11.89 -2.25 -18.29
CA ILE A 66 10.76 -3.06 -18.75
C ILE A 66 9.71 -2.13 -19.38
N ARG A 67 9.22 -2.50 -20.57
CA ARG A 67 8.26 -1.72 -21.36
C ARG A 67 7.01 -2.53 -21.62
N GLY A 68 5.93 -1.84 -21.96
CA GLY A 68 4.65 -2.46 -22.29
C GLY A 68 3.49 -1.68 -21.73
N ARG A 69 2.30 -2.28 -21.86
CA ARG A 69 1.04 -1.81 -21.32
C ARG A 69 0.77 -2.49 -19.98
N LEU A 70 -0.37 -2.19 -19.37
CA LEU A 70 -0.74 -2.76 -18.07
C LEU A 70 -0.73 -4.29 -18.08
N SER A 71 -1.30 -4.92 -19.11
CA SER A 71 -1.32 -6.38 -19.25
C SER A 71 0.06 -7.03 -19.28
N ASP A 72 1.08 -6.33 -19.77
CA ASP A 72 2.47 -6.82 -19.78
C ASP A 72 3.10 -6.68 -18.38
N ALA A 73 2.80 -5.60 -17.66
CA ALA A 73 3.22 -5.43 -16.26
C ALA A 73 2.60 -6.51 -15.36
N VAL A 74 1.32 -6.75 -15.60
CA VAL A 74 0.45 -7.88 -15.26
C VAL A 74 1.12 -9.24 -15.03
N GLU A 75 1.83 -9.64 -16.08
CA GLU A 75 2.27 -11.00 -16.25
C GLU A 75 3.25 -11.43 -15.16
N GLY A 76 2.93 -12.52 -14.46
CA GLY A 76 3.72 -13.02 -13.34
C GLY A 76 3.79 -12.06 -12.15
N ALA A 77 2.86 -11.12 -12.01
CA ALA A 77 2.74 -10.29 -10.81
C ALA A 77 2.09 -11.08 -9.65
N ASP A 78 2.51 -10.79 -8.42
CA ASP A 78 1.91 -11.35 -7.21
C ASP A 78 0.80 -10.46 -6.63
N VAL A 79 0.97 -9.15 -6.81
CA VAL A 79 0.08 -8.13 -6.26
C VAL A 79 -0.22 -7.09 -7.33
N PHE A 80 -1.50 -6.79 -7.51
CA PHE A 80 -1.95 -5.61 -8.25
C PHE A 80 -2.55 -4.59 -7.26
N ILE A 81 -2.19 -3.32 -7.44
CA ILE A 81 -2.72 -2.20 -6.67
C ILE A 81 -3.19 -1.13 -7.66
N GLY A 82 -4.50 -0.97 -7.76
CA GLY A 82 -5.14 0.05 -8.58
C GLY A 82 -5.52 1.28 -7.77
N VAL A 83 -5.06 2.44 -8.22
CA VAL A 83 -5.48 3.77 -7.77
C VAL A 83 -5.69 4.70 -8.97
N SER A 84 -6.28 4.17 -10.04
CA SER A 84 -6.38 4.82 -11.35
C SER A 84 -7.83 5.01 -11.80
N VAL A 85 -8.24 4.32 -12.87
CA VAL A 85 -9.51 4.51 -13.58
C VAL A 85 -10.25 3.16 -13.69
N PRO A 86 -11.58 3.17 -13.83
CA PRO A 86 -12.37 1.95 -13.81
C PRO A 86 -12.09 1.01 -14.98
N GLY A 87 -12.21 -0.30 -14.74
CA GLY A 87 -12.21 -1.33 -15.80
C GLY A 87 -10.88 -1.54 -16.53
N VAL A 88 -9.75 -1.09 -15.97
CA VAL A 88 -8.43 -1.25 -16.58
C VAL A 88 -7.83 -2.65 -16.41
N LEU A 89 -8.28 -3.41 -15.42
CA LEU A 89 -7.80 -4.76 -15.15
C LEU A 89 -8.85 -5.76 -15.62
N THR A 90 -8.44 -6.77 -16.38
CA THR A 90 -9.36 -7.77 -16.95
C THR A 90 -9.17 -9.14 -16.30
N VAL A 91 -10.17 -10.03 -16.44
CA VAL A 91 -10.04 -11.45 -16.03
C VAL A 91 -8.85 -12.13 -16.70
N LYS A 92 -8.59 -11.81 -17.97
CA LYS A 92 -7.43 -12.35 -18.71
C LYS A 92 -6.11 -11.92 -18.07
N ASP A 93 -6.04 -10.70 -17.55
CA ASP A 93 -4.88 -10.20 -16.82
C ASP A 93 -4.69 -10.96 -15.50
N LEU A 94 -5.77 -11.18 -14.74
CA LEU A 94 -5.74 -11.96 -13.50
C LEU A 94 -5.23 -13.38 -13.70
N GLN A 95 -5.67 -14.04 -14.77
CA GLN A 95 -5.23 -15.40 -15.12
C GLN A 95 -3.73 -15.51 -15.46
N ARG A 96 -3.07 -14.38 -15.77
CA ARG A 96 -1.63 -14.32 -16.06
C ARG A 96 -0.79 -13.92 -14.84
N MET A 97 -1.42 -13.64 -13.70
CA MET A 97 -0.72 -13.38 -12.44
C MET A 97 -0.15 -14.68 -11.85
N ASN A 98 0.78 -14.56 -10.92
CA ASN A 98 1.31 -15.70 -10.17
C ASN A 98 0.23 -16.34 -9.29
N ARG A 99 0.46 -17.60 -8.88
CA ARG A 99 -0.41 -18.32 -7.94
C ARG A 99 -0.70 -17.48 -6.68
N ASP A 100 -1.92 -17.63 -6.16
CA ASP A 100 -2.44 -16.87 -5.02
C ASP A 100 -2.35 -15.34 -5.23
N PRO A 101 -3.00 -14.77 -6.28
CA PRO A 101 -2.93 -13.33 -6.56
C PRO A 101 -3.56 -12.49 -5.46
N ILE A 102 -3.00 -11.31 -5.19
CA ILE A 102 -3.60 -10.27 -4.34
C ILE A 102 -3.98 -9.09 -5.24
N VAL A 103 -5.23 -8.63 -5.16
CA VAL A 103 -5.73 -7.52 -5.97
C VAL A 103 -6.40 -6.49 -5.08
N PHE A 104 -5.85 -5.27 -5.07
CA PHE A 104 -6.43 -4.11 -4.41
C PHE A 104 -6.95 -3.15 -5.49
N ALA A 105 -8.26 -3.16 -5.77
CA ALA A 105 -8.89 -2.29 -6.75
C ALA A 105 -9.61 -1.12 -6.06
N MET A 106 -8.92 0.02 -5.92
CA MET A 106 -9.33 1.11 -5.03
C MET A 106 -9.91 2.33 -5.76
N ALA A 107 -10.03 2.31 -7.09
CA ALA A 107 -10.78 3.34 -7.80
C ALA A 107 -12.24 3.41 -7.31
N ASN A 108 -12.78 4.62 -7.24
CA ASN A 108 -14.14 4.90 -6.79
C ASN A 108 -14.86 5.80 -7.81
N PRO A 109 -16.19 5.64 -8.00
CA PRO A 109 -17.05 4.62 -7.39
C PRO A 109 -16.92 3.23 -8.03
N THR A 110 -16.41 3.15 -9.26
CA THR A 110 -16.20 1.91 -9.99
C THR A 110 -14.72 1.52 -9.93
N PRO A 111 -14.37 0.31 -9.44
CA PRO A 111 -13.00 -0.15 -9.30
C PRO A 111 -12.34 -0.50 -10.64
N GLU A 112 -11.03 -0.75 -10.61
CA GLU A 112 -10.24 -1.21 -11.76
C GLU A 112 -10.73 -2.55 -12.33
N ILE A 113 -11.33 -3.40 -11.47
CA ILE A 113 -12.10 -4.59 -11.81
C ILE A 113 -13.16 -4.80 -10.72
N MET A 114 -14.36 -5.24 -11.09
CA MET A 114 -15.41 -5.54 -10.12
C MET A 114 -15.02 -6.78 -9.29
N PRO A 115 -15.27 -6.80 -7.96
CA PRO A 115 -14.99 -7.97 -7.13
C PRO A 115 -15.64 -9.24 -7.65
N GLU A 116 -16.87 -9.17 -8.14
CA GLU A 116 -17.60 -10.33 -8.66
C GLU A 116 -16.88 -11.00 -9.85
N ASP A 117 -16.19 -10.20 -10.66
CA ASP A 117 -15.42 -10.70 -11.80
C ASP A 117 -14.03 -11.23 -11.37
N ALA A 118 -13.48 -10.68 -10.29
CA ALA A 118 -12.12 -10.98 -9.82
C ALA A 118 -12.06 -12.15 -8.84
N ASP A 119 -13.05 -12.29 -7.95
CA ASP A 119 -13.10 -13.25 -6.84
C ASP A 119 -12.77 -14.70 -7.25
N PRO A 120 -13.22 -15.23 -8.40
CA PRO A 120 -12.86 -16.60 -8.81
C PRO A 120 -11.37 -16.79 -9.15
N TYR A 121 -10.64 -15.71 -9.39
CA TYR A 121 -9.27 -15.73 -9.91
C TYR A 121 -8.23 -15.21 -8.92
N VAL A 122 -8.65 -14.58 -7.83
CA VAL A 122 -7.76 -13.95 -6.86
C VAL A 122 -7.87 -14.63 -5.50
N ARG A 123 -6.78 -14.63 -4.76
CA ARG A 123 -6.75 -15.19 -3.40
C ARG A 123 -7.19 -14.18 -2.35
N VAL A 124 -6.91 -12.90 -2.60
CA VAL A 124 -7.30 -11.80 -1.71
C VAL A 124 -7.74 -10.64 -2.58
N MET A 125 -8.95 -10.17 -2.34
CA MET A 125 -9.53 -8.99 -2.98
C MET A 125 -9.72 -7.90 -1.92
N ALA A 126 -9.41 -6.65 -2.27
CA ALA A 126 -9.69 -5.49 -1.45
C ALA A 126 -10.13 -4.31 -2.32
N THR A 127 -11.01 -3.45 -1.79
CA THR A 127 -11.50 -2.27 -2.50
C THR A 127 -11.55 -1.05 -1.60
N GLY A 128 -11.85 0.12 -2.18
CA GLY A 128 -12.17 1.32 -1.39
C GLY A 128 -13.61 1.36 -0.87
N ARG A 129 -14.49 0.47 -1.36
CA ARG A 129 -15.92 0.51 -1.07
C ARG A 129 -16.25 -0.26 0.21
N SER A 130 -17.26 0.22 0.94
CA SER A 130 -17.66 -0.34 2.24
C SER A 130 -18.60 -1.54 2.15
N ASP A 131 -19.16 -1.80 0.97
CA ASP A 131 -20.08 -2.91 0.70
C ASP A 131 -19.38 -4.23 0.38
N TYR A 132 -18.04 -4.24 0.31
CA TYR A 132 -17.23 -5.44 0.13
C TYR A 132 -16.33 -5.72 1.34
N PRO A 133 -15.88 -6.98 1.52
CA PRO A 133 -14.79 -7.30 2.45
C PRO A 133 -13.53 -6.48 2.17
N ASN A 134 -12.65 -6.42 3.17
CA ASN A 134 -11.34 -5.78 3.05
C ASN A 134 -11.37 -4.33 2.55
N GLN A 135 -12.29 -3.50 3.04
CA GLN A 135 -12.30 -2.08 2.71
C GLN A 135 -11.00 -1.39 3.14
N ILE A 136 -10.26 -0.85 2.17
CA ILE A 136 -9.10 0.01 2.41
C ILE A 136 -9.60 1.45 2.61
N ASN A 137 -9.47 1.96 3.83
CA ASN A 137 -9.93 3.30 4.18
C ASN A 137 -8.91 4.07 5.02
N ASN A 138 -8.61 5.30 4.60
CA ASN A 138 -7.61 6.16 5.23
C ASN A 138 -7.98 6.58 6.67
N VAL A 139 -9.26 6.46 7.06
CA VAL A 139 -9.74 6.66 8.43
C VAL A 139 -9.02 5.76 9.44
N LEU A 140 -8.53 4.59 9.01
CA LEU A 140 -7.73 3.71 9.86
C LEU A 140 -6.35 4.29 10.21
N CYS A 141 -5.84 5.21 9.39
CA CYS A 141 -4.50 5.77 9.54
C CYS A 141 -4.50 7.17 10.17
N PHE A 142 -5.23 8.12 9.57
CA PHE A 142 -5.05 9.54 9.89
C PHE A 142 -5.24 9.90 11.38
N PRO A 143 -6.31 9.46 12.08
CA PRO A 143 -6.53 9.85 13.47
C PRO A 143 -5.36 9.41 14.37
N GLY A 144 -4.90 8.17 14.22
CA GLY A 144 -3.78 7.63 14.97
C GLY A 144 -2.45 8.27 14.59
N LEU A 145 -2.18 8.43 13.29
CA LEU A 145 -0.96 9.04 12.78
C LEU A 145 -0.77 10.45 13.33
N PHE A 146 -1.77 11.32 13.15
CA PHE A 146 -1.70 12.69 13.63
C PHE A 146 -1.64 12.75 15.16
N ARG A 147 -2.37 11.88 15.87
CA ARG A 147 -2.28 11.82 17.33
C ARG A 147 -0.84 11.51 17.79
N GLY A 148 -0.18 10.53 17.16
CA GLY A 148 1.22 10.17 17.48
C GLY A 148 2.22 11.28 17.16
N VAL A 149 2.02 11.97 16.03
CA VAL A 149 2.81 13.16 15.64
C VAL A 149 2.69 14.28 16.68
N LEU A 150 1.46 14.58 17.11
CA LEU A 150 1.18 15.62 18.10
C LEU A 150 1.72 15.25 19.49
N ASP A 151 1.49 14.01 19.94
CA ASP A 151 1.93 13.54 21.26
C ASP A 151 3.46 13.57 21.41
N SER A 152 4.20 13.30 20.33
CA SER A 152 5.67 13.36 20.28
C SER A 152 6.23 14.75 19.93
N ARG A 153 5.37 15.70 19.55
CA ARG A 153 5.74 17.01 18.98
C ARG A 153 6.76 16.85 17.84
N ALA A 154 6.56 15.86 16.98
CA ALA A 154 7.47 15.60 15.86
C ALA A 154 7.59 16.84 14.95
N ARG A 155 8.78 17.06 14.37
CA ARG A 155 9.02 18.16 13.41
C ARG A 155 8.57 17.82 12.00
N SER A 156 8.51 16.53 11.68
CA SER A 156 8.17 16.01 10.36
C SER A 156 7.57 14.61 10.50
N ILE A 157 6.91 14.13 9.43
CA ILE A 157 6.45 12.75 9.30
C ILE A 157 7.47 12.02 8.42
N THR A 158 8.19 11.05 9.00
CA THR A 158 9.23 10.29 8.28
C THR A 158 8.67 8.99 7.68
N GLU A 159 9.44 8.33 6.80
CA GLU A 159 9.05 7.03 6.24
C GLU A 159 8.93 5.95 7.32
N GLU A 160 9.80 5.98 8.35
CA GLU A 160 9.72 5.07 9.49
C GLU A 160 8.42 5.24 10.28
N MET A 161 7.90 6.47 10.35
CA MET A 161 6.61 6.76 11.00
C MET A 161 5.45 6.21 10.16
N LYS A 162 5.51 6.32 8.83
CA LYS A 162 4.50 5.76 7.92
C LYS A 162 4.48 4.23 7.98
N LEU A 163 5.66 3.60 7.94
CA LEU A 163 5.79 2.15 8.09
C LEU A 163 5.29 1.68 9.46
N ALA A 164 5.64 2.39 10.54
CA ALA A 164 5.13 2.06 11.87
C ALA A 164 3.60 2.17 11.97
N ALA A 165 3.00 3.16 11.29
CA ALA A 165 1.54 3.28 11.22
C ALA A 165 0.92 2.08 10.47
N ALA A 166 1.44 1.72 9.29
CA ALA A 166 0.97 0.59 8.51
C ALA A 166 1.08 -0.74 9.30
N GLN A 167 2.22 -0.98 9.94
CA GLN A 167 2.45 -2.15 10.79
C GLN A 167 1.50 -2.18 12.00
N ALA A 168 1.24 -1.03 12.63
CA ALA A 168 0.32 -0.95 13.76
C ALA A 168 -1.13 -1.23 13.35
N ILE A 169 -1.56 -0.80 12.17
CA ILE A 169 -2.88 -1.15 11.62
C ILE A 169 -2.95 -2.66 11.37
N ALA A 170 -1.98 -3.23 10.64
CA ALA A 170 -1.96 -4.65 10.32
C ALA A 170 -1.94 -5.53 11.59
N ALA A 171 -1.17 -5.15 12.60
CA ALA A 171 -1.07 -5.87 13.87
C ALA A 171 -2.34 -5.84 14.73
N THR A 172 -3.36 -5.05 14.35
CA THR A 172 -4.66 -5.08 15.05
C THR A 172 -5.56 -6.22 14.60
N VAL A 173 -5.27 -6.86 13.46
CA VAL A 173 -5.91 -8.09 13.04
C VAL A 173 -5.23 -9.26 13.76
N GLY A 174 -5.97 -10.00 14.57
CA GLY A 174 -5.45 -11.16 15.28
C GLY A 174 -5.02 -12.26 14.30
N LYS A 175 -4.01 -13.06 14.68
CA LYS A 175 -3.56 -14.20 13.86
C LYS A 175 -4.67 -15.22 13.58
N ASP A 176 -5.56 -15.41 14.55
CA ASP A 176 -6.67 -16.36 14.47
C ASP A 176 -7.89 -15.79 13.71
N GLU A 177 -7.92 -14.48 13.48
CA GLU A 177 -8.96 -13.79 12.71
C GLU A 177 -8.55 -13.57 11.25
N LEU A 178 -7.25 -13.66 10.96
CA LEU A 178 -6.69 -13.38 9.64
C LEU A 178 -7.13 -14.45 8.63
N HIS A 179 -7.92 -14.02 7.64
CA HIS A 179 -8.29 -14.83 6.49
C HIS A 179 -8.46 -13.96 5.24
N GLU A 180 -8.80 -14.58 4.12
CA GLU A 180 -8.86 -13.93 2.79
C GLU A 180 -9.81 -12.74 2.73
N GLU A 181 -10.93 -12.82 3.45
CA GLU A 181 -11.92 -11.73 3.55
C GLU A 181 -11.71 -10.76 4.74
N TYR A 182 -10.61 -10.92 5.51
CA TYR A 182 -10.34 -10.09 6.69
C TYR A 182 -8.83 -9.87 6.88
N ILE A 183 -8.27 -9.01 6.03
CA ILE A 183 -6.85 -8.61 6.08
C ILE A 183 -6.63 -7.23 6.72
N ILE A 184 -7.71 -6.47 6.95
CA ILE A 184 -7.69 -5.10 7.42
C ILE A 184 -8.80 -4.94 8.48
N PRO A 185 -8.56 -4.26 9.62
CA PRO A 185 -9.57 -4.11 10.65
C PRO A 185 -10.73 -3.22 10.16
N SER A 186 -11.90 -3.40 10.77
CA SER A 186 -13.04 -2.48 10.58
C SER A 186 -12.64 -1.03 10.90
N VAL A 187 -13.17 -0.08 10.13
CA VAL A 187 -13.03 1.38 10.38
C VAL A 187 -13.55 1.81 11.75
N PHE A 188 -14.40 1.01 12.40
CA PHE A 188 -14.94 1.25 13.73
C PHE A 188 -14.11 0.61 14.85
N ASN A 189 -13.02 -0.09 14.52
CA ASN A 189 -12.18 -0.72 15.53
C ASN A 189 -11.43 0.35 16.36
N LYS A 190 -11.95 0.58 17.58
CA LYS A 190 -11.44 1.58 18.52
C LYS A 190 -9.99 1.33 18.97
N LYS A 191 -9.43 0.14 18.74
CA LYS A 191 -8.03 -0.18 19.08
C LYS A 191 -7.03 0.37 18.06
N VAL A 192 -7.45 0.65 16.83
CA VAL A 192 -6.55 1.05 15.72
C VAL A 192 -5.89 2.39 16.01
N ALA A 193 -6.67 3.46 16.20
CA ALA A 193 -6.10 4.80 16.38
C ALA A 193 -5.13 4.90 17.59
N PRO A 194 -5.44 4.35 18.78
CA PRO A 194 -4.49 4.32 19.90
C PRO A 194 -3.21 3.52 19.60
N ALA A 195 -3.32 2.38 18.91
CA ALA A 195 -2.16 1.57 18.54
C ALA A 195 -1.24 2.30 17.57
N VAL A 196 -1.82 2.89 16.50
CA VAL A 196 -1.09 3.69 15.52
C VAL A 196 -0.42 4.88 16.19
N ALA A 197 -1.13 5.64 17.03
CA ALA A 197 -0.56 6.80 17.72
C ALA A 197 0.67 6.44 18.56
N ARG A 198 0.59 5.34 19.29
CA ARG A 198 1.70 4.84 20.12
C ARG A 198 2.92 4.47 19.27
N GLU A 199 2.74 3.70 18.20
CA GLU A 199 3.87 3.25 17.37
C GLU A 199 4.47 4.39 16.54
N VAL A 200 3.65 5.33 16.06
CA VAL A 200 4.12 6.55 15.38
C VAL A 200 4.93 7.43 16.33
N ALA A 201 4.48 7.65 17.57
CA ALA A 201 5.25 8.44 18.54
C ALA A 201 6.58 7.77 18.92
N ARG A 202 6.61 6.43 18.98
CA ARG A 202 7.85 5.65 19.17
C ARG A 202 8.78 5.79 17.96
N ALA A 203 8.25 5.70 16.74
CA ALA A 203 9.02 5.89 15.51
C ALA A 203 9.61 7.30 15.43
N ALA A 204 8.83 8.33 15.74
CA ALA A 204 9.30 9.72 15.78
C ALA A 204 10.45 9.93 16.78
N SER A 205 10.42 9.21 17.91
CA SER A 205 11.50 9.24 18.90
C SER A 205 12.76 8.55 18.38
N ARG A 206 12.62 7.39 17.72
CA ARG A 206 13.74 6.64 17.13
C ARG A 206 14.41 7.38 15.98
N SER A 207 13.63 8.07 15.13
CA SER A 207 14.16 8.87 14.01
C SER A 207 14.66 10.26 14.42
N GLY A 208 14.63 10.59 15.72
CA GLY A 208 15.17 11.86 16.25
C GLY A 208 14.35 13.10 15.91
N VAL A 209 13.16 12.95 15.30
CA VAL A 209 12.30 14.08 14.93
C VAL A 209 11.37 14.53 16.07
N ALA A 210 11.21 13.70 17.11
CA ALA A 210 10.41 14.02 18.30
C ALA A 210 11.08 15.11 19.15
N ARG A 211 10.30 16.12 19.55
CA ARG A 211 10.75 17.20 20.45
C ARG A 211 10.35 16.98 21.90
N ARG A 212 9.37 16.11 22.15
CA ARG A 212 8.98 15.76 23.52
C ARG A 212 9.91 14.65 24.00
N ARG A 213 10.80 14.96 24.95
CA ARG A 213 11.52 13.92 25.70
C ARG A 213 10.47 13.06 26.43
N ARG A 214 10.50 11.74 26.23
CA ARG A 214 9.75 10.83 27.11
C ARG A 214 10.21 11.12 28.54
N ALA A 215 9.28 11.43 29.45
CA ALA A 215 9.58 11.27 30.87
C ALA A 215 10.04 9.82 31.07
N PRO A 216 11.09 9.56 31.87
CA PRO A 216 11.47 8.19 32.20
C PRO A 216 10.23 7.48 32.73
N LEU A 217 9.92 6.29 32.22
CA LEU A 217 8.97 5.42 32.90
C LEU A 217 9.51 5.23 34.31
N SER A 218 8.80 5.75 35.32
CA SER A 218 9.14 5.48 36.71
C SER A 218 9.18 3.96 36.87
N ARG A 219 10.36 3.42 37.18
CA ARG A 219 10.48 2.04 37.63
C ARG A 219 9.66 1.95 38.92
N SER A 220 8.59 1.17 38.88
CA SER A 220 7.94 0.65 40.08
C SER A 220 8.92 -0.16 40.89
#